data_AF-A0A3M1UE24-F1
#
_entry.id   AF-A0A3M1UE24-F1
#
_cell.length_a   1.000
_cell.length_b   1.000
_cell.length_c   1.000
_cell.angle_alpha   90.00
_cell.angle_beta   90.00
_cell.angle_gamma   90.00
#
_symmetry.space_group_name_H-M   'P 1'
#
loop_
_entity.id
_entity.type
_entity.pdbx_description
1 polymer ?
#
loop_
_entity_poly.entity_id
_entity_poly.type
_entity_poly.pdbx_seq_one_letter_code
_entity_poly.pdbx_strand_id
1 'polypeptide(L)'
;MTPLEFKKKYECIRVKDPHHPGRVYTIQVTKYRRLHSKNPASKVNLQEWRTLREATRAGRELQIYRTAIAHAFHGKAPPRECRMALEMALKYQRASAQSLQTYSNKNLGLDCSGFVNQYFLHTSKITKEQSIWTYFSRGKKQKRENLSEISNLDVIIWTDKNGVPHKKPAKTPHIAVVQQVQPTQNNQLNVVIVESTGRLGLRHANCTFYPSSKTAVFELQRPQKRNAFVRVVPVV
;
A
#
# COMPACT_ATOMS: atom_id res chain seq x y z
N MET A 1 -7.19 4.93 15.05
CA MET A 1 -7.02 3.75 14.17
C MET A 1 -5.55 3.55 13.90
N THR A 2 -5.02 2.37 14.15
CA THR A 2 -3.62 2.01 13.88
C THR A 2 -3.42 1.55 12.43
N PRO A 3 -2.18 1.56 11.89
CA PRO A 3 -1.89 0.99 10.57
C PRO A 3 -2.36 -0.47 10.42
N LEU A 4 -2.24 -1.29 11.48
CA LEU A 4 -2.66 -2.68 11.50
C LEU A 4 -4.19 -2.84 11.44
N GLU A 5 -4.93 -2.02 12.19
CA GLU A 5 -6.40 -1.96 12.11
C GLU A 5 -6.86 -1.52 10.72
N PHE A 6 -6.18 -0.53 10.13
CA PHE A 6 -6.51 -0.08 8.77
C PHE A 6 -6.22 -1.16 7.73
N LYS A 7 -5.11 -1.91 7.87
CA LYS A 7 -4.83 -3.09 7.05
C LYS A 7 -5.98 -4.11 7.11
N LYS A 8 -6.56 -4.39 8.28
CA LYS A 8 -7.69 -5.34 8.42
C LYS A 8 -8.90 -4.95 7.57
N LYS A 9 -9.10 -3.66 7.26
CA LYS A 9 -10.17 -3.23 6.34
C LYS A 9 -9.99 -3.74 4.92
N TYR A 10 -8.77 -3.97 4.45
CA TYR A 10 -8.50 -4.62 3.17
C TYR A 10 -8.61 -6.14 3.22
N GLU A 11 -8.56 -6.73 4.40
CA GLU A 11 -8.73 -8.18 4.62
C GLU A 11 -10.23 -8.56 4.73
N CYS A 12 -11.09 -7.58 5.02
CA CYS A 12 -12.50 -7.79 5.27
C CYS A 12 -13.39 -6.86 4.43
N ILE A 13 -13.18 -6.78 3.12
CA ILE A 13 -14.03 -5.96 2.25
C ILE A 13 -15.36 -6.68 2.02
N ARG A 14 -16.45 -6.08 2.50
CA ARG A 14 -17.81 -6.60 2.31
C ARG A 14 -18.37 -6.14 0.97
N VAL A 15 -18.54 -7.06 0.02
CA VAL A 15 -19.05 -6.79 -1.34
C VAL A 15 -20.49 -7.27 -1.45
N LYS A 16 -21.42 -6.40 -1.84
CA LYS A 16 -22.81 -6.78 -2.11
C LYS A 16 -22.96 -7.28 -3.54
N ASP A 17 -23.75 -8.33 -3.75
CA ASP A 17 -24.12 -8.74 -5.11
C ASP A 17 -25.19 -7.78 -5.67
N PRO A 18 -24.92 -7.04 -6.75
CA PRO A 18 -25.92 -6.15 -7.36
C PRO A 18 -27.13 -6.90 -7.93
N HIS A 19 -26.98 -8.18 -8.28
CA HIS A 19 -28.06 -9.03 -8.79
C HIS A 19 -28.84 -9.73 -7.66
N HIS A 20 -28.24 -9.84 -6.46
CA HIS A 20 -28.86 -10.46 -5.29
C HIS A 20 -28.56 -9.63 -4.03
N PRO A 21 -29.26 -8.51 -3.78
CA PRO A 21 -28.88 -7.52 -2.76
C PRO A 21 -28.75 -8.05 -1.32
N GLY A 22 -29.38 -9.19 -1.00
CA GLY A 22 -29.24 -9.88 0.28
C GLY A 22 -27.93 -10.66 0.44
N ARG A 23 -27.18 -10.89 -0.63
CA ARG A 23 -25.90 -11.62 -0.61
C ARG A 23 -24.73 -10.68 -0.42
N VAL A 24 -23.89 -10.99 0.57
CA VAL A 24 -22.68 -10.24 0.90
C VAL A 24 -21.50 -11.19 1.00
N TYR A 25 -20.42 -10.87 0.29
CA TYR A 25 -19.17 -11.63 0.29
C TYR A 25 -18.08 -10.88 1.03
N THR A 26 -17.24 -11.59 1.77
CA THR A 26 -16.03 -11.03 2.38
C THR A 26 -14.84 -11.34 1.48
N ILE A 27 -14.23 -10.29 0.93
CA ILE A 27 -13.13 -10.39 -0.04
C ILE A 27 -11.89 -9.68 0.50
N GLN A 28 -10.73 -10.29 0.26
CA GLN A 28 -9.42 -9.72 0.57
C GLN A 28 -8.84 -9.00 -0.65
N VAL A 29 -8.30 -7.79 -0.43
CA VAL A 29 -7.50 -7.02 -1.40
C VAL A 29 -6.12 -6.77 -0.78
N THR A 30 -5.32 -7.82 -0.70
CA THR A 30 -4.02 -7.81 -0.03
C THR A 30 -2.84 -7.96 -0.98
N LYS A 31 -3.06 -8.16 -2.28
CA LYS A 31 -1.96 -8.33 -3.25
C LYS A 31 -1.28 -6.99 -3.52
N TYR A 32 0.04 -7.03 -3.78
CA TYR A 32 0.74 -5.85 -4.26
C TYR A 32 0.37 -5.63 -5.72
N ARG A 33 -0.09 -4.43 -6.04
CA ARG A 33 -0.39 -4.05 -7.43
C ARG A 33 0.11 -2.65 -7.70
N ARG A 34 0.95 -2.56 -8.72
CA ARG A 34 1.34 -1.30 -9.34
C ARG A 34 1.22 -1.49 -10.84
N LEU A 35 0.21 -0.88 -11.44
CA LEU A 35 0.00 -0.97 -12.87
C LEU A 35 1.11 -0.17 -13.56
N HIS A 36 2.02 -0.86 -14.25
CA HIS A 36 3.12 -0.24 -14.98
C HIS A 36 3.08 -0.73 -16.43
N SER A 37 2.99 0.18 -17.39
CA SER A 37 2.82 -0.13 -18.82
C SER A 37 3.90 -1.08 -19.38
N LYS A 38 5.08 -1.10 -18.75
CA LYS A 38 6.23 -1.93 -19.16
C LYS A 38 6.29 -3.34 -18.53
N ASN A 39 5.37 -3.71 -17.64
CA ASN A 39 5.35 -5.04 -17.02
C ASN A 39 4.34 -5.96 -17.76
N PRO A 40 4.74 -7.10 -18.34
CA PRO A 40 3.84 -8.03 -19.05
C PRO A 40 2.66 -8.50 -18.19
N ALA A 41 2.89 -8.75 -16.90
CA ALA A 41 1.82 -9.12 -15.96
C ALA A 41 0.83 -7.97 -15.71
N SER A 42 1.21 -6.72 -16.01
CA SER A 42 0.30 -5.56 -16.00
C SER A 42 -0.53 -5.44 -17.28
N LYS A 43 -0.18 -6.11 -18.39
CA LYS A 43 -0.96 -6.04 -19.65
C LYS A 43 -2.33 -6.72 -19.51
N VAL A 44 -2.38 -7.89 -18.88
CA VAL A 44 -3.65 -8.62 -18.62
C VAL A 44 -4.57 -7.79 -17.71
N ASN A 45 -4.00 -7.18 -16.67
CA ASN A 45 -4.74 -6.32 -15.75
C ASN A 45 -5.20 -5.02 -16.42
N LEU A 46 -4.40 -4.47 -17.34
CA LEU A 46 -4.77 -3.28 -18.12
C LEU A 46 -5.95 -3.57 -19.05
N GLN A 47 -5.98 -4.76 -19.67
CA GLN A 47 -7.12 -5.16 -20.50
C GLN A 47 -8.39 -5.30 -19.66
N GLU A 48 -8.31 -6.00 -18.53
CA GLU A 48 -9.48 -6.16 -17.66
C GLU A 48 -9.98 -4.82 -17.09
N TRP A 49 -9.06 -3.91 -16.72
CA TRP A 49 -9.40 -2.55 -16.33
C TRP A 49 -10.15 -1.80 -17.44
N ARG A 50 -9.67 -1.88 -18.69
CA ARG A 50 -10.31 -1.24 -19.84
C ARG A 50 -11.70 -1.80 -20.08
N THR A 51 -11.83 -3.13 -20.10
CA THR A 51 -13.11 -3.81 -20.28
C THR A 51 -14.12 -3.39 -19.22
N LEU A 52 -13.74 -3.40 -17.94
CA LEU A 52 -14.66 -3.00 -16.85
C LEU A 52 -14.98 -1.49 -16.90
N ARG A 53 -14.01 -0.65 -17.29
CA ARG A 53 -14.21 0.80 -17.48
C ARG A 53 -15.16 1.10 -18.66
N GLU A 54 -15.07 0.34 -19.74
CA GLU A 54 -15.96 0.46 -20.90
C GLU A 54 -17.38 -0.02 -20.56
N ALA A 55 -17.50 -1.15 -19.86
CA ALA A 55 -18.80 -1.66 -19.40
C ALA A 55 -19.52 -0.67 -18.47
N THR A 56 -18.79 -0.08 -17.51
CA THR A 56 -19.35 0.97 -16.63
C THR A 56 -19.73 2.24 -17.38
N ARG A 57 -18.99 2.62 -18.43
CA ARG A 57 -19.37 3.75 -19.29
C ARG A 57 -20.63 3.43 -20.11
N ALA A 58 -20.71 2.25 -20.71
CA ALA A 58 -21.86 1.82 -21.50
C ALA A 58 -23.12 1.70 -20.62
N GLY A 59 -22.98 1.17 -19.41
CA GLY A 59 -24.05 1.10 -18.41
C GLY A 59 -24.37 2.42 -17.71
N ARG A 60 -23.76 3.55 -18.13
CA ARG A 60 -24.00 4.91 -17.61
C ARG A 60 -23.77 5.04 -16.09
N GLU A 61 -22.82 4.29 -15.56
CA GLU A 61 -22.46 4.39 -14.14
C GLU A 61 -21.87 5.76 -13.81
N LEU A 62 -22.14 6.19 -12.58
CA LEU A 62 -21.62 7.44 -12.04
C LEU A 62 -20.09 7.48 -12.14
N GLN A 63 -19.55 8.68 -12.36
CA GLN A 63 -18.11 8.91 -12.48
C GLN A 63 -17.32 8.33 -11.27
N ILE A 64 -17.92 8.33 -10.08
CA ILE A 64 -17.31 7.78 -8.88
C ILE A 64 -16.95 6.28 -8.99
N TYR A 65 -17.75 5.47 -9.69
CA TYR A 65 -17.42 4.05 -9.91
C TYR A 65 -16.23 3.90 -10.85
N ARG A 66 -16.18 4.72 -11.91
CA ARG A 66 -15.07 4.72 -12.87
C ARG A 66 -13.75 5.13 -12.21
N THR A 67 -13.80 6.15 -11.35
CA THR A 67 -12.65 6.57 -10.53
C THR A 67 -12.22 5.47 -9.56
N ALA A 68 -13.17 4.87 -8.82
CA ALA A 68 -12.90 3.79 -7.88
C ALA A 68 -12.23 2.57 -8.55
N ILE A 69 -12.71 2.18 -9.73
CA ILE A 69 -12.12 1.12 -10.54
C ILE A 69 -10.67 1.48 -10.93
N ALA A 70 -10.45 2.69 -11.44
CA ALA A 70 -9.10 3.12 -11.80
C ALA A 70 -8.15 3.06 -10.59
N HIS A 71 -8.55 3.61 -9.45
CA HIS A 71 -7.72 3.57 -8.24
C HIS A 71 -7.44 2.13 -7.77
N ALA A 72 -8.44 1.23 -7.81
CA ALA A 72 -8.29 -0.15 -7.34
C ALA A 72 -7.31 -0.95 -8.20
N PHE A 73 -7.37 -0.79 -9.52
CA PHE A 73 -6.44 -1.45 -10.44
C PHE A 73 -5.02 -0.85 -10.37
N HIS A 74 -4.90 0.45 -10.08
CA HIS A 74 -3.60 1.13 -9.92
C HIS A 74 -2.97 0.96 -8.53
N GLY A 75 -3.64 0.29 -7.60
CA GLY A 75 -3.12 0.07 -6.25
C GLY A 75 -3.23 1.28 -5.34
N LYS A 76 -4.18 2.18 -5.61
CA LYS A 76 -4.40 3.46 -4.92
C LYS A 76 -5.72 3.56 -4.19
N ALA A 77 -6.64 2.61 -4.39
CA ALA A 77 -7.98 2.70 -3.82
C ALA A 77 -8.00 2.51 -2.29
N PRO A 78 -8.78 3.30 -1.54
CA PRO A 78 -9.21 2.95 -0.19
C PRO A 78 -10.16 1.72 -0.21
N PRO A 79 -10.42 1.08 0.94
CA PRO A 79 -11.26 -0.12 1.02
C PRO A 79 -12.67 0.07 0.40
N ARG A 80 -13.25 1.26 0.53
CA ARG A 80 -14.56 1.60 -0.06
C ARG A 80 -14.54 1.53 -1.58
N GLU A 81 -13.48 2.01 -2.22
CA GLU A 81 -13.36 2.00 -3.68
C GLU A 81 -13.03 0.61 -4.20
N CYS A 82 -12.23 -0.17 -3.46
CA CYS A 82 -12.04 -1.59 -3.74
C CYS A 82 -13.38 -2.35 -3.73
N ARG A 83 -14.25 -2.09 -2.75
CA ARG A 83 -15.61 -2.64 -2.72
C ARG A 83 -16.39 -2.27 -3.98
N MET A 84 -16.42 -1.00 -4.34
CA MET A 84 -17.15 -0.51 -5.52
C MET A 84 -16.65 -1.19 -6.80
N ALA A 85 -15.34 -1.36 -6.96
CA ALA A 85 -14.77 -2.05 -8.12
C ALA A 85 -15.19 -3.53 -8.19
N LEU A 86 -15.24 -4.23 -7.04
CA LEU A 86 -15.71 -5.62 -6.96
C LEU A 86 -17.21 -5.76 -7.20
N GLU A 87 -18.02 -4.83 -6.71
CA GLU A 87 -19.47 -4.77 -7.00
C GLU A 87 -19.71 -4.59 -8.50
N MET A 88 -18.93 -3.73 -9.18
CA MET A 88 -19.01 -3.58 -10.64
C MET A 88 -18.54 -4.83 -11.39
N ALA A 89 -17.52 -5.53 -10.88
CA ALA A 89 -17.09 -6.80 -11.47
C ALA A 89 -18.21 -7.86 -11.43
N LEU A 90 -19.00 -7.92 -10.35
CA LEU A 90 -20.21 -8.76 -10.28
C LEU A 90 -21.31 -8.26 -11.22
N LYS A 91 -21.61 -6.96 -11.19
CA LYS A 91 -22.67 -6.34 -12.01
C LYS A 91 -22.51 -6.68 -13.49
N TYR A 92 -21.29 -6.51 -14.01
CA TYR A 92 -20.96 -6.74 -15.42
C TYR A 92 -20.43 -8.14 -15.70
N GLN A 93 -20.67 -9.10 -14.80
CA GLN A 93 -20.34 -10.53 -14.97
C GLN A 93 -18.87 -10.77 -15.34
N ARG A 94 -17.97 -9.92 -14.84
CA ARG A 94 -16.52 -10.09 -14.94
C ARG A 94 -16.00 -11.07 -13.90
N ALA A 95 -16.76 -11.24 -12.83
CA ALA A 95 -16.59 -12.28 -11.82
C ALA A 95 -17.95 -12.82 -11.40
N SER A 96 -17.96 -14.06 -10.97
CA SER A 96 -19.07 -14.67 -10.22
C SER A 96 -18.78 -14.62 -8.72
N ALA A 97 -19.77 -14.93 -7.89
CA ALA A 97 -19.59 -15.09 -6.45
C ALA A 97 -18.41 -16.01 -6.09
N GLN A 98 -18.31 -17.16 -6.76
CA GLN A 98 -17.28 -18.18 -6.51
C GLN A 98 -15.88 -17.73 -6.98
N SER A 99 -15.81 -16.91 -8.03
CA SER A 99 -14.53 -16.45 -8.61
C SER A 99 -14.09 -15.08 -8.11
N LEU A 100 -14.89 -14.40 -7.28
CA LEU A 100 -14.65 -13.01 -6.88
C LEU A 100 -13.32 -12.80 -6.13
N GLN A 101 -12.94 -13.73 -5.25
CA GLN A 101 -11.65 -13.66 -4.56
C GLN A 101 -10.47 -13.87 -5.54
N THR A 102 -10.61 -14.77 -6.50
CA THR A 102 -9.62 -14.99 -7.56
C THR A 102 -9.51 -13.76 -8.46
N TYR A 103 -10.64 -13.14 -8.82
CA TYR A 103 -10.68 -11.88 -9.55
C TYR A 103 -9.96 -10.77 -8.79
N SER A 104 -10.25 -10.61 -7.49
CA SER A 104 -9.55 -9.66 -6.61
C SER A 104 -8.04 -9.88 -6.63
N ASN A 105 -7.59 -11.12 -6.38
CA ASN A 105 -6.18 -11.48 -6.36
C ASN A 105 -5.46 -11.19 -7.69
N LYS A 106 -6.16 -11.37 -8.82
CA LYS A 106 -5.61 -11.15 -10.16
C LYS A 106 -5.54 -9.68 -10.53
N ASN A 107 -6.58 -8.90 -10.19
CA ASN A 107 -6.79 -7.58 -10.79
C ASN A 107 -6.58 -6.42 -9.81
N LEU A 108 -6.92 -6.60 -8.54
CA LEU A 108 -6.89 -5.55 -7.51
C LEU A 108 -5.70 -5.72 -6.58
N GLY A 109 -5.32 -4.62 -5.91
CA GLY A 109 -4.31 -4.64 -4.87
C GLY A 109 -3.97 -3.25 -4.36
N LEU A 110 -2.80 -3.14 -3.74
CA LEU A 110 -2.25 -1.88 -3.23
C LEU A 110 -0.77 -1.80 -3.58
N ASP A 111 -0.29 -0.64 -4.03
CA ASP A 111 1.16 -0.40 -4.04
C ASP A 111 1.63 0.14 -2.69
N CYS A 112 2.96 0.26 -2.52
CA CYS A 112 3.56 0.68 -1.27
C CYS A 112 3.08 2.07 -0.84
N SER A 113 3.14 3.05 -1.75
CA SER A 113 2.66 4.41 -1.50
C SER A 113 1.13 4.50 -1.40
N GLY A 114 0.39 3.62 -2.05
CA GLY A 114 -1.06 3.54 -2.00
C GLY A 114 -1.54 3.19 -0.61
N PHE A 115 -0.94 2.17 0.02
CA PHE A 115 -1.25 1.86 1.41
C PHE A 115 -0.94 3.05 2.34
N VAL A 116 0.27 3.62 2.25
CA VAL A 116 0.70 4.74 3.11
C VAL A 116 -0.22 5.96 2.95
N ASN A 117 -0.49 6.38 1.71
CA ASN A 117 -1.37 7.52 1.45
C ASN A 117 -2.80 7.25 1.92
N GLN A 118 -3.38 6.09 1.61
CA GLN A 118 -4.76 5.79 2.01
C GLN A 118 -4.91 5.69 3.53
N TYR A 119 -3.87 5.22 4.24
CA TYR A 119 -3.86 5.23 5.70
C TYR A 119 -3.86 6.66 6.26
N PHE A 120 -2.97 7.52 5.78
CA PHE A 120 -2.87 8.89 6.29
C PHE A 120 -4.02 9.80 5.84
N LEU A 121 -4.60 9.57 4.65
CA LEU A 121 -5.85 10.21 4.24
C LEU A 121 -7.00 9.79 5.16
N HIS A 122 -7.12 8.49 5.46
CA HIS A 122 -8.17 7.98 6.34
C HIS A 122 -8.08 8.55 7.77
N THR A 123 -6.87 8.79 8.26
CA THR A 123 -6.60 9.36 9.58
C THR A 123 -6.46 10.88 9.58
N SER A 124 -6.74 11.53 8.45
CA SER A 124 -6.65 13.00 8.26
C SER A 124 -5.27 13.59 8.59
N LYS A 125 -4.20 12.80 8.46
CA LYS A 125 -2.80 13.24 8.64
C LYS A 125 -2.23 13.89 7.38
N ILE A 126 -2.82 13.61 6.22
CA ILE A 126 -2.54 14.31 4.97
C ILE A 126 -3.87 14.65 4.28
N THR A 127 -3.89 15.69 3.46
CA THR A 127 -5.09 16.13 2.71
C THR A 127 -5.10 15.68 1.25
N LYS A 128 -3.96 15.19 0.74
CA LYS A 128 -3.81 14.70 -0.62
C LYS A 128 -2.73 13.63 -0.71
N GLU A 129 -2.82 12.79 -1.74
CA GLU A 129 -1.80 11.79 -2.01
C GLU A 129 -0.42 12.43 -2.21
N GLN A 130 0.60 11.77 -1.67
CA GLN A 130 1.99 12.19 -1.78
C GLN A 130 2.81 11.14 -2.53
N SER A 131 3.78 11.59 -3.32
CA SER A 131 4.79 10.68 -3.86
C SER A 131 5.80 10.30 -2.77
N ILE A 132 6.52 9.19 -2.93
CA ILE A 132 7.62 8.83 -2.00
C ILE A 132 8.67 9.95 -1.92
N TRP A 133 8.92 10.63 -3.04
CA TRP A 133 9.83 11.79 -3.09
C TRP A 133 9.29 12.98 -2.30
N THR A 134 7.96 13.16 -2.23
CA THR A 134 7.32 14.19 -1.42
C THR A 134 7.51 13.92 0.07
N TYR A 135 7.27 12.68 0.53
CA TYR A 135 7.59 12.27 1.91
C TYR A 135 9.07 12.50 2.21
N PHE A 136 9.96 12.07 1.32
CA PHE A 136 11.41 12.21 1.49
C PHE A 136 11.85 13.69 1.57
N SER A 137 11.37 14.54 0.67
CA SER A 137 11.79 15.95 0.58
C SER A 137 11.23 16.80 1.71
N ARG A 138 9.94 16.65 2.05
CA ARG A 138 9.30 17.38 3.16
C ARG A 138 9.80 16.90 4.51
N GLY A 139 9.95 15.59 4.67
CA GLY A 139 10.48 14.96 5.87
C GLY A 139 11.97 15.21 6.09
N LYS A 140 12.72 15.70 5.09
CA LYS A 140 14.18 15.88 5.19
C LYS A 140 14.59 16.78 6.36
N LYS A 141 13.80 17.83 6.66
CA LYS A 141 14.09 18.77 7.76
C LYS A 141 13.81 18.19 9.14
N GLN A 142 12.91 17.20 9.22
CA GLN A 142 12.46 16.59 10.47
C GLN A 142 12.78 15.08 10.51
N LYS A 143 13.78 14.65 9.72
CA LYS A 143 14.21 13.25 9.68
C LYS A 143 14.67 12.83 11.07
N ARG A 144 14.37 11.59 11.46
CA ARG A 144 14.87 11.03 12.72
C ARG A 144 16.37 10.84 12.60
N GLU A 145 17.13 11.39 13.54
CA GLU A 145 18.59 11.32 13.53
C GLU A 145 19.10 10.14 14.36
N ASN A 146 18.35 9.76 15.39
CA ASN A 146 18.68 8.69 16.33
C ASN A 146 17.55 7.67 16.49
N LEU A 147 17.86 6.46 16.97
CA LEU A 147 16.88 5.38 17.16
C LEU A 147 15.77 5.77 18.15
N SER A 148 16.10 6.52 19.21
CA SER A 148 15.14 6.97 20.23
C SER A 148 14.09 7.96 19.71
N GLU A 149 14.33 8.59 18.56
CA GLU A 149 13.38 9.54 17.95
C GLU A 149 12.36 8.85 17.05
N ILE A 150 12.58 7.58 16.70
CA ILE A 150 11.66 6.80 15.87
C ILE A 150 10.41 6.50 16.69
N SER A 151 9.26 6.84 16.12
CA SER A 151 7.96 6.80 16.81
C SER A 151 6.89 6.11 15.97
N ASN A 152 5.78 5.75 16.63
CA ASN A 152 4.60 5.25 15.94
C ASN A 152 4.14 6.27 14.89
N LEU A 153 3.66 5.77 13.75
CA LEU A 153 3.22 6.56 12.59
C LEU A 153 4.33 7.25 11.79
N ASP A 154 5.59 7.12 12.18
CA ASP A 154 6.67 7.53 11.30
C ASP A 154 6.66 6.72 9.99
N VAL A 155 7.20 7.35 8.95
CA VAL A 155 7.28 6.80 7.60
C VAL A 155 8.69 6.34 7.34
N ILE A 156 8.82 5.07 6.96
CA ILE A 156 10.10 4.44 6.61
C ILE A 156 10.25 4.50 5.10
N ILE A 157 11.36 5.04 4.62
CA ILE A 157 11.71 5.16 3.21
C ILE A 157 12.98 4.35 2.95
N TRP A 158 12.92 3.40 2.02
CA TRP A 158 14.09 2.60 1.63
C TRP A 158 15.07 3.42 0.81
N THR A 159 16.34 3.38 1.21
CA THR A 159 17.44 4.14 0.61
C THR A 159 18.66 3.27 0.35
N ASP A 160 19.65 3.84 -0.34
CA ASP A 160 21.01 3.32 -0.27
C ASP A 160 21.68 3.70 1.07
N LYS A 161 22.93 3.24 1.26
CA LYS A 161 23.76 3.53 2.43
C LYS A 161 24.06 5.03 2.65
N ASN A 162 23.87 5.86 1.62
CA ASN A 162 24.06 7.31 1.70
C ASN A 162 22.76 8.04 2.07
N GLY A 163 21.65 7.31 2.22
CA GLY A 163 20.35 7.88 2.54
C GLY A 163 19.61 8.46 1.33
N VAL A 164 19.97 8.06 0.11
CA VAL A 164 19.27 8.47 -1.12
C VAL A 164 18.26 7.39 -1.51
N PRO A 165 16.96 7.73 -1.71
CA PRO A 165 15.97 6.77 -2.18
C PRO A 165 16.40 6.18 -3.51
N HIS A 166 16.21 4.88 -3.67
CA HIS A 166 16.63 4.20 -4.89
C HIS A 166 15.92 4.79 -6.12
N LYS A 167 16.72 5.20 -7.12
CA LYS A 167 16.23 5.82 -8.38
C LYS A 167 16.16 4.83 -9.56
N LYS A 168 16.83 3.68 -9.46
CA LYS A 168 16.99 2.76 -10.59
C LYS A 168 15.74 1.89 -10.79
N PRO A 169 15.33 1.58 -12.04
CA PRO A 169 14.17 0.73 -12.33
C PRO A 169 14.18 -0.62 -11.60
N ALA A 170 15.37 -1.21 -11.42
CA ALA A 170 15.57 -2.48 -10.71
C ALA A 170 15.35 -2.41 -9.18
N LYS A 171 15.36 -1.21 -8.60
CA LYS A 171 15.08 -0.94 -7.18
C LYS A 171 14.18 0.29 -7.09
N THR A 172 12.89 0.09 -7.36
CA THR A 172 11.91 1.17 -7.20
C THR A 172 11.85 1.59 -5.72
N PRO A 173 11.71 2.90 -5.41
CA PRO A 173 11.68 3.34 -4.03
C PRO A 173 10.48 2.71 -3.31
N HIS A 174 10.68 2.33 -2.05
CA HIS A 174 9.70 1.65 -1.21
C HIS A 174 9.44 2.46 0.06
N ILE A 175 8.24 2.31 0.61
CA ILE A 175 7.78 3.07 1.77
C ILE A 175 6.87 2.21 2.65
N ALA A 176 6.88 2.45 3.96
CA ALA A 176 6.06 1.75 4.96
C ALA A 176 5.70 2.69 6.14
N VAL A 177 4.74 2.27 6.97
CA VAL A 177 4.36 2.99 8.21
C VAL A 177 4.83 2.20 9.43
N VAL A 178 5.39 2.89 10.41
CA VAL A 178 5.69 2.35 11.73
C VAL A 178 4.38 2.14 12.50
N GLN A 179 4.10 0.89 12.86
CA GLN A 179 2.94 0.52 13.67
C GLN A 179 3.26 0.63 15.16
N GLN A 180 4.40 0.08 15.56
CA GLN A 180 4.78 -0.05 16.95
C GLN A 180 6.29 0.00 17.07
N VAL A 181 6.77 0.72 18.07
CA VAL A 181 8.18 0.77 18.48
C VAL A 181 8.30 0.13 19.86
N GLN A 182 9.29 -0.75 20.04
CA GLN A 182 9.67 -1.28 21.35
C GLN A 182 10.82 -0.43 21.93
N PRO A 183 11.00 -0.40 23.27
CA PRO A 183 12.14 0.30 23.88
C PRO A 183 13.48 -0.15 23.27
N THR A 184 14.37 0.81 23.06
CA THR A 184 15.71 0.54 22.57
C THR A 184 16.48 -0.29 23.60
N GLN A 185 17.14 -1.35 23.15
CA GLN A 185 18.00 -2.20 23.97
C GLN A 185 19.29 -2.44 23.20
N ASN A 186 20.46 -2.41 23.84
CA ASN A 186 21.75 -2.72 23.19
C ASN A 186 21.96 -2.03 21.83
N ASN A 187 21.60 -0.74 21.73
CA ASN A 187 21.73 0.07 20.51
C ASN A 187 20.97 -0.47 19.28
N GLN A 188 19.91 -1.25 19.53
CA GLN A 188 18.97 -1.72 18.50
C GLN A 188 17.54 -1.36 18.89
N LEU A 189 16.72 -1.13 17.86
CA LEU A 189 15.31 -0.80 18.03
C LEU A 189 14.44 -1.82 17.29
N ASN A 190 13.61 -2.54 18.02
CA ASN A 190 12.64 -3.45 17.44
C ASN A 190 11.36 -2.69 17.06
N VAL A 191 10.93 -2.87 15.82
CA VAL A 191 9.83 -2.11 15.22
C VAL A 191 8.91 -3.06 14.47
N VAL A 192 7.60 -2.89 14.64
CA VAL A 192 6.59 -3.48 13.77
C VAL A 192 6.22 -2.45 12.70
N ILE A 193 6.29 -2.85 11.44
CA ILE A 193 5.93 -1.99 10.30
C ILE A 193 4.73 -2.59 9.56
N VAL A 194 3.95 -1.75 8.89
CA VAL A 194 2.91 -2.17 7.93
C VAL A 194 3.27 -1.64 6.55
N GLU A 195 3.28 -2.53 5.56
CA GLU A 195 3.73 -2.25 4.20
C GLU A 195 2.92 -3.03 3.16
N SER A 196 2.85 -2.51 1.94
CA SER A 196 2.49 -3.32 0.76
C SER A 196 3.72 -3.51 -0.11
N THR A 197 4.16 -4.75 -0.34
CA THR A 197 5.41 -5.06 -1.05
C THR A 197 5.25 -6.12 -2.13
N GLY A 198 6.01 -5.99 -3.23
CA GLY A 198 5.88 -6.76 -4.47
C GLY A 198 5.49 -8.24 -4.31
N ARG A 199 6.34 -9.04 -3.66
CA ARG A 199 6.13 -10.49 -3.54
C ARG A 199 5.09 -10.88 -2.48
N LEU A 200 4.90 -10.06 -1.45
CA LEU A 200 4.22 -10.47 -0.21
C LEU A 200 2.91 -9.74 0.02
N GLY A 201 2.60 -8.71 -0.78
CA GLY A 201 1.40 -7.91 -0.64
C GLY A 201 1.41 -7.03 0.61
N LEU A 202 0.20 -6.65 1.02
CA LEU A 202 -0.10 -5.92 2.23
C LEU A 202 0.11 -6.83 3.46
N ARG A 203 1.03 -6.44 4.33
CA ARG A 203 1.43 -7.24 5.50
C ARG A 203 1.95 -6.34 6.61
N HIS A 204 2.16 -6.94 7.78
CA HIS A 204 3.03 -6.38 8.80
C HIS A 204 4.31 -7.21 8.90
N ALA A 205 5.38 -6.62 9.44
CA ALA A 205 6.65 -7.30 9.64
C ALA A 205 7.38 -6.76 10.86
N ASN A 206 7.98 -7.66 11.63
CA ASN A 206 8.95 -7.33 12.67
C ASN A 206 10.30 -7.02 12.01
N CYS A 207 10.88 -5.89 12.38
CA CYS A 207 12.16 -5.40 11.89
C CYS A 207 13.01 -4.95 13.07
N THR A 208 14.32 -5.01 12.91
CA THR A 208 15.27 -4.47 13.88
C THR A 208 16.09 -3.39 13.19
N PHE A 209 16.18 -2.23 13.82
CA PHE A 209 16.93 -1.08 13.34
C PHE A 209 18.24 -0.96 14.11
N TYR A 210 19.31 -0.66 13.37
CA TYR A 210 20.64 -0.36 13.91
C TYR A 210 21.08 1.02 13.38
N PRO A 211 21.86 1.79 14.15
CA PRO A 211 22.52 2.96 13.59
C PRO A 211 23.46 2.54 12.46
N SER A 212 23.54 3.36 11.41
CA SER A 212 24.58 3.21 10.38
C SER A 212 25.69 4.23 10.59
N SER A 213 26.78 4.11 9.83
CA SER A 213 27.85 5.13 9.82
C SER A 213 27.41 6.50 9.30
N LYS A 214 26.24 6.59 8.64
CA LYS A 214 25.68 7.84 8.14
C LYS A 214 24.56 8.33 9.06
N THR A 215 24.69 9.56 9.56
CA THR A 215 23.66 10.22 10.38
C THR A 215 22.29 10.19 9.70
N ALA A 216 21.25 9.89 10.50
CA ALA A 216 19.86 9.78 10.04
C ALA A 216 19.63 8.74 8.92
N VAL A 217 20.50 7.74 8.84
CA VAL A 217 20.34 6.53 8.04
C VAL A 217 20.49 5.35 8.98
N PHE A 218 19.54 4.42 8.89
CA PHE A 218 19.49 3.24 9.74
C PHE A 218 19.63 1.99 8.89
N GLU A 219 20.33 0.99 9.42
CA GLU A 219 20.26 -0.36 8.89
C GLU A 219 18.98 -1.02 9.39
N LEU A 220 18.26 -1.68 8.49
CA LEU A 220 17.04 -2.40 8.77
C LEU A 220 17.27 -3.88 8.46
N GLN A 221 17.21 -4.69 9.51
CA GLN A 221 17.24 -6.14 9.42
C GLN A 221 15.82 -6.71 9.44
N ARG A 222 15.58 -7.72 8.61
CA ARG A 222 14.37 -8.56 8.63
C ARG A 222 14.79 -10.00 8.88
N PRO A 223 13.96 -10.85 9.52
CA PRO A 223 14.33 -12.20 9.95
C PRO A 223 14.94 -13.14 8.87
N GLN A 224 14.87 -12.81 7.58
CA GLN A 224 15.32 -13.67 6.46
C GLN A 224 15.82 -12.88 5.24
N LYS A 225 16.31 -11.64 5.42
CA LYS A 225 16.84 -10.81 4.31
C LYS A 225 18.11 -10.10 4.71
N ARG A 226 18.96 -9.83 3.71
CA ARG A 226 20.11 -8.92 3.84
C ARG A 226 19.68 -7.57 4.40
N ASN A 227 20.58 -6.92 5.14
CA ASN A 227 20.38 -5.58 5.67
C ASN A 227 20.02 -4.62 4.53
N ALA A 228 18.98 -3.83 4.76
CA ALA A 228 18.61 -2.70 3.92
C ALA A 228 18.96 -1.40 4.65
N PHE A 229 19.05 -0.30 3.92
CA PHE A 229 19.19 1.03 4.52
C PHE A 229 17.88 1.79 4.40
N VAL A 230 17.54 2.53 5.43
CA VAL A 230 16.32 3.33 5.46
C VAL A 230 16.56 4.70 6.06
N ARG A 231 15.70 5.63 5.68
CA ARG A 231 15.45 6.86 6.45
C ARG A 231 14.07 6.80 7.08
N VAL A 232 13.95 7.42 8.24
CA VAL A 232 12.70 7.56 8.97
C VAL A 232 12.35 9.03 9.04
N VAL A 233 11.12 9.38 8.68
CA VAL A 233 10.61 10.74 8.70
C VAL A 233 9.21 10.76 9.33
N PRO A 234 8.82 11.83 10.04
CA PRO A 234 7.43 12.00 10.45
C PRO A 234 6.54 12.21 9.22
N VAL A 235 5.24 11.98 9.40
CA VAL A 235 4.23 12.41 8.42
C VAL A 235 4.14 13.95 8.46
N VAL A 236 4.27 14.59 7.28
CA VAL A 236 4.28 16.07 7.09
C VAL A 236 3.29 16.52 6.03
#